data_AF-A0A1B7W361-F1
#
_entry.id   AF-A0A1B7W361-F1
#
_cell.length_a   1.000
_cell.length_b   1.000
_cell.length_c   1.000
_cell.angle_alpha   90.00
_cell.angle_beta   90.00
_cell.angle_gamma   90.00
#
_symmetry.space_group_name_H-M   'P 1'
#
loop_
_entity.id
_entity.type
_entity.pdbx_description
1 polymer ?
#
loop_
_entity_poly.entity_id
_entity_poly.type
_entity_poly.pdbx_seq_one_letter_code
_entity_poly.pdbx_strand_id
1 'polypeptide(L)'
;DGNDTYRFLANTALGTDTITETTTGGIDNLDFTGTTAGVNVNLGITTSQTVNSRLKLILSANNVIENATGGTGNDRLTGNTLNNTLNGSSGNDQLQGLGGDDTLWGGAGNDILNGGIGNDSLWGGLGDDILTG
;
A
#
# COMPACT_ATOMS: atom_id res chain seq x y z
N ASP A 1 13.12 0.32 14.98
CA ASP A 1 12.62 1.05 16.18
C ASP A 1 12.51 2.52 15.85
N GLY A 2 11.39 2.88 15.25
CA GLY A 2 11.12 4.22 14.73
C GLY A 2 9.95 4.16 13.77
N ASN A 3 9.36 5.32 13.46
CA ASN A 3 8.41 5.40 12.35
C ASN A 3 9.19 5.83 11.12
N ASP A 4 9.36 4.92 10.17
CA ASP A 4 10.14 5.13 8.97
C ASP A 4 9.25 5.35 7.74
N THR A 5 9.81 6.00 6.72
CA THR A 5 9.12 6.21 5.44
C THR A 5 10.06 5.94 4.29
N TYR A 6 9.69 4.93 3.49
CA TYR A 6 10.43 4.48 2.32
C TYR A 6 9.79 5.04 1.07
N ARG A 7 10.39 6.09 0.50
CA ARG A 7 9.82 6.83 -0.63
C ARG A 7 10.38 6.37 -1.99
N PHE A 8 9.48 6.17 -2.94
CA PHE A 8 9.80 5.74 -4.30
C PHE A 8 9.24 6.70 -5.35
N LEU A 9 10.06 6.96 -6.38
CA LEU A 9 9.66 7.67 -7.60
C LEU A 9 9.71 6.69 -8.77
N ALA A 10 8.78 5.75 -8.81
CA ALA A 10 8.77 4.64 -9.78
C ALA A 10 8.27 5.09 -11.18
N ASN A 11 8.71 6.27 -11.63
CA ASN A 11 8.48 6.86 -12.95
C ASN A 11 9.65 6.62 -13.91
N THR A 12 10.83 6.35 -13.37
CA THR A 12 12.04 5.94 -14.09
C THR A 12 12.47 4.54 -13.61
N ALA A 13 13.32 3.85 -14.38
CA ALA A 13 13.77 2.51 -14.00
C ALA A 13 14.58 2.55 -12.69
N LEU A 14 14.08 1.88 -11.66
CA LEU A 14 14.70 1.76 -10.34
C LEU A 14 15.34 0.39 -10.11
N GLY A 15 14.88 -0.65 -10.81
CA GLY A 15 15.46 -1.99 -10.70
C GLY A 15 14.79 -2.82 -9.61
N THR A 16 15.57 -3.44 -8.74
CA THR A 16 15.06 -4.28 -7.64
C THR A 16 15.65 -3.82 -6.32
N ASP A 17 14.79 -3.38 -5.42
CA ASP A 17 15.17 -2.87 -4.10
C ASP A 17 14.75 -3.84 -2.99
N THR A 18 15.43 -3.77 -1.84
CA THR A 18 15.11 -4.55 -0.64
C THR A 18 14.96 -3.60 0.54
N ILE A 19 13.83 -3.69 1.24
CA ILE A 19 13.59 -3.00 2.51
C ILE A 19 13.88 -3.97 3.65
N THR A 20 14.86 -3.61 4.47
CA THR A 20 15.25 -4.40 5.64
C THR A 20 14.83 -3.67 6.89
N GLU A 21 13.84 -4.23 7.59
CA GLU A 21 13.47 -3.84 8.94
C GLU A 21 13.77 -4.99 9.88
N THR A 22 14.44 -4.66 11.00
CA THR A 22 14.96 -5.67 11.93
C THR A 22 14.14 -5.80 13.19
N THR A 23 13.17 -4.90 13.39
CA THR A 23 12.23 -4.92 14.50
C THR A 23 10.83 -4.57 13.99
N THR A 24 9.79 -4.97 14.72
CA THR A 24 8.38 -4.61 14.43
C THR A 24 7.97 -3.34 15.18
N GLY A 25 8.94 -2.51 15.57
CA GLY A 25 8.72 -1.36 16.44
C GLY A 25 8.65 -0.09 15.60
N GLY A 26 7.47 0.50 15.50
CA GLY A 26 7.25 1.61 14.59
C GLY A 26 5.84 1.64 14.01
N ILE A 27 5.62 2.62 13.16
CA ILE A 27 4.56 2.66 12.16
C ILE A 27 5.24 3.10 10.87
N ASP A 28 5.47 2.14 9.98
CA ASP A 28 6.33 2.28 8.83
C ASP A 28 5.51 2.37 7.54
N ASN A 29 5.95 3.22 6.61
CA ASN A 29 5.19 3.55 5.40
C ASN A 29 5.98 3.35 4.11
N LEU A 30 5.36 2.71 3.12
CA LEU A 30 5.79 2.77 1.73
C LEU A 30 5.10 3.95 1.04
N ASP A 31 5.87 4.91 0.55
CA ASP A 31 5.36 6.14 -0.03
C ASP A 31 5.65 6.21 -1.54
N PHE A 32 4.60 6.08 -2.35
CA PHE A 32 4.64 6.19 -3.81
C PHE A 32 4.02 7.50 -4.32
N THR A 33 3.77 8.51 -3.47
CA THR A 33 3.05 9.74 -3.83
C THR A 33 3.62 10.49 -5.03
N GLY A 34 4.92 10.34 -5.32
CA GLY A 34 5.56 10.93 -6.49
C GLY A 34 5.50 10.07 -7.76
N THR A 35 4.85 8.90 -7.73
CA THR A 35 4.73 7.96 -8.85
C THR A 35 3.43 8.21 -9.62
N THR A 36 3.49 8.23 -10.95
CA THR A 36 2.32 8.48 -11.81
C THR A 36 1.80 7.22 -12.51
N ALA A 37 2.62 6.17 -12.60
CA ALA A 37 2.18 4.86 -13.05
C ALA A 37 1.57 4.08 -11.88
N GLY A 38 0.54 3.29 -12.16
CA GLY A 38 -0.05 2.40 -11.16
C GLY A 38 1.00 1.50 -10.50
N VAL A 39 0.91 1.35 -9.19
CA VAL A 39 1.74 0.46 -8.37
C VAL A 39 0.94 -0.75 -7.89
N ASN A 40 1.58 -1.90 -7.78
CA ASN A 40 1.00 -3.12 -7.21
C ASN A 40 1.87 -3.60 -6.06
N VAL A 41 1.40 -3.41 -4.83
CA VAL A 41 2.18 -3.64 -3.61
C VAL A 41 1.37 -4.48 -2.64
N ASN A 42 2.01 -5.52 -2.09
CA ASN A 42 1.47 -6.34 -1.03
C ASN A 42 2.45 -6.37 0.15
N LEU A 43 2.01 -5.84 1.30
CA LEU A 43 2.82 -5.72 2.52
C LEU A 43 3.12 -7.08 3.18
N GLY A 44 2.39 -8.13 2.80
CA GLY A 44 2.57 -9.50 3.26
C GLY A 44 3.54 -10.35 2.42
N ILE A 45 4.04 -9.84 1.28
CA ILE A 45 4.95 -10.59 0.39
C ILE A 45 6.41 -10.24 0.66
N THR A 46 7.19 -11.25 1.06
CA THR A 46 8.63 -11.13 1.32
C THR A 46 9.51 -11.55 0.14
N THR A 47 8.94 -12.18 -0.89
CA THR A 47 9.64 -12.46 -2.15
C THR A 47 9.63 -11.26 -3.07
N SER A 48 10.46 -11.26 -4.12
CA SER A 48 10.44 -10.19 -5.13
C SER A 48 9.06 -10.05 -5.78
N GLN A 49 8.41 -8.92 -5.52
CA GLN A 49 7.14 -8.52 -6.13
C GLN A 49 7.39 -7.41 -7.14
N THR A 50 6.66 -7.45 -8.25
CA THR A 50 6.74 -6.39 -9.26
C THR A 50 5.79 -5.27 -8.88
N VAL A 51 6.35 -4.13 -8.45
CA VAL A 51 5.59 -2.93 -8.12
C VAL A 51 5.01 -2.34 -9.38
N ASN A 52 5.85 -2.12 -10.40
CA ASN A 52 5.44 -1.78 -11.76
C ASN A 52 6.56 -2.16 -12.75
N SER A 53 6.48 -1.71 -14.00
CA SER A 53 7.51 -2.01 -15.02
C SER A 53 8.91 -1.47 -14.72
N ARG A 54 9.06 -0.65 -13.69
CA ARG A 54 10.29 0.06 -13.34
C ARG A 54 10.91 -0.37 -12.02
N LEU A 55 10.10 -0.96 -11.13
CA LEU A 55 10.50 -1.31 -9.77
C LEU A 55 10.00 -2.70 -9.40
N LYS A 56 10.91 -3.50 -8.84
CA LYS A 56 10.58 -4.67 -8.02
C LYS A 56 11.00 -4.39 -6.58
N LEU A 57 10.24 -4.92 -5.62
CA LEU A 57 10.49 -4.73 -4.20
C LEU A 57 10.56 -6.07 -3.48
N ILE A 58 11.43 -6.16 -2.48
CA ILE A 58 11.55 -7.27 -1.54
C ILE A 58 11.39 -6.69 -0.14
N LEU A 59 10.47 -7.22 0.66
CA LEU A 59 10.33 -6.89 2.07
C LEU A 59 11.02 -7.97 2.91
N SER A 60 11.81 -7.55 3.89
CA SER A 60 12.53 -8.47 4.78
C SER A 60 11.61 -9.36 5.64
N ALA A 61 10.39 -8.90 5.94
CA ALA A 61 9.37 -9.64 6.65
C ALA A 61 7.97 -9.19 6.22
N ASN A 62 6.95 -9.98 6.56
CA ASN A 62 5.55 -9.76 6.17
C ASN A 62 4.72 -8.99 7.23
N ASN A 63 5.39 -8.44 8.24
CA ASN A 63 4.80 -7.82 9.43
C ASN A 63 5.69 -6.70 9.99
N VAL A 64 6.36 -5.97 9.10
CA VAL A 64 7.28 -4.86 9.45
C VAL A 64 6.93 -3.57 8.71
N ILE A 65 5.83 -3.57 7.96
CA ILE A 65 5.31 -2.39 7.28
C ILE A 65 3.81 -2.38 7.53
N GLU A 66 3.32 -1.28 8.08
CA GLU A 66 1.92 -1.10 8.42
C GLU A 66 1.21 -0.30 7.34
N ASN A 67 1.92 0.59 6.64
CA ASN A 67 1.29 1.56 5.76
C ASN A 67 1.79 1.53 4.33
N ALA A 68 0.90 1.85 3.40
CA ALA A 68 1.25 2.12 2.01
C ALA A 68 0.41 3.27 1.47
N THR A 69 1.07 4.19 0.77
CA THR A 69 0.44 5.29 0.03
C THR A 69 0.78 5.16 -1.45
N GLY A 70 -0.26 5.09 -2.29
CA GLY A 70 -0.19 5.08 -3.73
C GLY A 70 0.29 6.41 -4.33
N GLY A 71 0.28 6.47 -5.65
CA GLY A 71 0.63 7.61 -6.46
C GLY A 71 -0.61 8.21 -7.15
N THR A 72 -0.42 8.73 -8.37
CA THR A 72 -1.53 9.26 -9.18
C THR A 72 -2.02 8.29 -10.26
N GLY A 73 -1.60 7.03 -10.18
CA GLY A 73 -1.97 5.98 -11.11
C GLY A 73 -3.09 5.12 -10.54
N ASN A 74 -3.57 4.15 -11.31
CA ASN A 74 -4.50 3.15 -10.77
C ASN A 74 -3.68 2.13 -9.96
N ASP A 75 -3.75 2.24 -8.65
CA ASP A 75 -2.93 1.51 -7.71
C ASP A 75 -3.64 0.28 -7.18
N ARG A 76 -2.85 -0.73 -6.81
CA ARG A 76 -3.30 -1.91 -6.09
C ARG A 76 -2.46 -2.06 -4.84
N LEU A 77 -3.07 -1.76 -3.69
CA LEU A 77 -2.43 -1.84 -2.39
C LEU A 77 -3.07 -2.97 -1.59
N THR A 78 -2.26 -3.89 -1.07
CA THR A 78 -2.71 -4.97 -0.20
C THR A 78 -1.92 -4.92 1.11
N GLY A 79 -2.63 -4.89 2.22
CA GLY A 79 -2.09 -4.94 3.58
C GLY A 79 -1.53 -6.32 3.94
N ASN A 80 -1.50 -6.61 5.23
CA ASN A 80 -1.04 -7.86 5.82
C ASN A 80 -1.95 -8.24 6.99
N THR A 81 -1.41 -8.87 8.04
CA THR A 81 -2.20 -9.27 9.22
C THR A 81 -2.13 -8.24 10.36
N LEU A 82 -1.49 -7.10 10.13
CA LEU A 82 -1.38 -6.00 11.08
C LEU A 82 -2.46 -4.96 10.77
N ASN A 83 -2.68 -4.03 11.69
CA ASN A 83 -3.53 -2.87 11.42
C ASN A 83 -2.83 -1.99 10.37
N ASN A 84 -3.41 -1.91 9.18
CA ASN A 84 -2.81 -1.17 8.06
C ASN A 84 -3.48 0.17 7.80
N THR A 85 -2.69 1.16 7.37
CA THR A 85 -3.19 2.38 6.72
C THR A 85 -2.84 2.35 5.24
N LEU A 86 -3.86 2.22 4.40
CA LEU A 86 -3.71 2.17 2.94
C LEU A 86 -4.39 3.38 2.30
N ASN A 87 -3.68 4.10 1.44
CA ASN A 87 -4.21 5.29 0.77
C ASN A 87 -3.92 5.22 -0.74
N GLY A 88 -4.96 5.15 -1.57
CA GLY A 88 -4.88 5.08 -3.04
C GLY A 88 -4.47 6.40 -3.70
N SER A 89 -4.78 7.52 -3.04
CA SER A 89 -4.56 8.89 -3.52
C SER A 89 -5.44 9.28 -4.71
N SER A 90 -5.00 9.09 -5.94
CA SER A 90 -5.83 9.44 -7.11
C SER A 90 -5.62 8.41 -8.20
N GLY A 91 -6.69 8.06 -8.90
CA GLY A 91 -6.70 6.90 -9.77
C GLY A 91 -7.91 6.06 -9.44
N ASN A 92 -8.17 5.03 -10.24
CA ASN A 92 -9.16 4.02 -9.89
C ASN A 92 -8.42 2.89 -9.16
N ASP A 93 -8.45 2.93 -7.84
CA ASP A 93 -7.58 2.14 -6.99
C ASP A 93 -8.25 0.88 -6.45
N GLN A 94 -7.42 -0.09 -6.05
CA GLN A 94 -7.84 -1.33 -5.41
C GLN A 94 -7.10 -1.49 -4.08
N LEU A 95 -7.82 -1.38 -2.98
CA LEU A 95 -7.26 -1.46 -1.63
C LEU A 95 -7.82 -2.68 -0.90
N GLN A 96 -6.95 -3.45 -0.27
CA GLN A 96 -7.34 -4.63 0.51
C GLN A 96 -6.58 -4.66 1.84
N GLY A 97 -7.27 -4.53 2.97
CA GLY A 97 -6.68 -4.54 4.33
C GLY A 97 -6.18 -5.93 4.73
N LEU A 98 -7.01 -6.95 4.50
CA LEU A 98 -6.84 -8.36 4.87
C LEU A 98 -7.21 -8.65 6.32
N GLY A 99 -6.32 -8.48 7.28
CA GLY A 99 -6.62 -8.78 8.67
C GLY A 99 -5.97 -7.78 9.60
N GLY A 100 -6.64 -7.44 10.69
CA GLY A 100 -6.27 -6.29 11.51
C GLY A 100 -7.40 -5.29 11.49
N ASP A 101 -7.33 -4.27 12.36
CA ASP A 101 -8.26 -3.15 12.28
C ASP A 101 -7.70 -2.12 11.29
N ASP A 102 -8.17 -2.16 10.05
CA ASP A 102 -7.57 -1.44 8.93
C ASP A 102 -8.23 -0.09 8.65
N THR A 103 -7.47 0.81 8.04
CA THR A 103 -7.89 2.15 7.66
C THR A 103 -7.58 2.38 6.18
N LEU A 104 -8.61 2.42 5.33
CA LEU A 104 -8.47 2.46 3.86
C LEU A 104 -9.06 3.76 3.30
N TRP A 105 -8.28 4.49 2.53
CA TRP A 105 -8.72 5.67 1.78
C TRP A 105 -8.53 5.44 0.28
N GLY A 106 -9.62 5.43 -0.49
CA GLY A 106 -9.58 5.33 -1.96
C GLY A 106 -8.96 6.59 -2.55
N GLY A 107 -9.60 7.73 -2.30
CA GLY A 107 -9.11 9.04 -2.70
C GLY A 107 -9.96 9.60 -3.83
N ALA A 108 -9.37 9.93 -4.96
CA ALA A 108 -10.11 10.44 -6.11
C ALA A 108 -10.11 9.46 -7.28
N GLY A 109 -11.29 9.07 -7.75
CA GLY A 109 -11.49 8.07 -8.80
C GLY A 109 -12.57 7.08 -8.37
N ASN A 110 -12.79 6.05 -9.17
CA ASN A 110 -13.76 5.02 -8.86
C ASN A 110 -13.03 3.83 -8.24
N ASP A 111 -13.11 3.70 -6.91
CA ASP A 111 -12.24 2.82 -6.15
C ASP A 111 -12.94 1.53 -5.70
N ILE A 112 -12.15 0.50 -5.42
CA ILE A 112 -12.60 -0.75 -4.80
C ILE A 112 -11.82 -0.96 -3.50
N LEU A 113 -12.52 -0.88 -2.37
CA LEU A 113 -11.96 -1.05 -1.03
C LEU A 113 -12.54 -2.31 -0.38
N ASN A 114 -11.67 -3.12 0.22
CA ASN A 114 -12.02 -4.30 1.01
C ASN A 114 -11.26 -4.26 2.35
N GLY A 115 -11.96 -4.09 3.47
CA GLY A 115 -11.39 -4.10 4.81
C GLY A 115 -10.83 -5.48 5.14
N GLY A 116 -11.72 -6.48 5.20
CA GLY A 116 -11.35 -7.87 5.39
C GLY A 116 -11.81 -8.36 6.75
N ILE A 117 -10.89 -8.83 7.58
CA ILE A 117 -11.19 -9.30 8.93
C ILE A 117 -10.74 -8.25 9.93
N GLY A 118 -11.69 -7.62 10.62
CA GLY A 118 -11.39 -6.68 11.68
C GLY A 118 -12.49 -5.64 11.84
N ASN A 119 -12.21 -4.61 12.62
CA ASN A 119 -13.05 -3.42 12.70
C ASN A 119 -12.45 -2.34 11.80
N ASP A 120 -12.80 -2.40 10.52
CA ASP A 120 -12.18 -1.55 9.51
C ASP A 120 -12.90 -0.21 9.34
N SER A 121 -12.15 0.80 8.88
CA SER A 121 -12.67 2.09 8.46
C SER A 121 -12.31 2.37 7.01
N LEU A 122 -13.33 2.51 6.16
CA LEU A 122 -13.17 2.67 4.71
C LEU A 122 -13.76 4.02 4.27
N TRP A 123 -12.98 4.80 3.54
CA TRP A 123 -13.42 6.02 2.86
C TRP A 123 -13.16 5.90 1.37
N GLY A 124 -14.22 5.85 0.55
CA GLY A 124 -14.10 5.83 -0.91
C GLY A 124 -13.50 7.13 -1.44
N GLY A 125 -14.16 8.25 -1.14
CA GLY A 125 -13.65 9.59 -1.48
C GLY A 125 -14.48 10.22 -2.59
N LEU A 126 -13.82 10.75 -3.63
CA LEU A 126 -14.48 11.36 -4.77
C LEU A 126 -14.64 10.33 -5.90
N GLY A 127 -15.86 10.01 -6.28
CA GLY A 127 -16.14 9.11 -7.40
C GLY A 127 -17.23 8.10 -7.07
N ASP A 128 -17.39 7.11 -7.93
CA ASP A 128 -18.32 5.99 -7.72
C ASP A 128 -17.55 4.77 -7.18
N ASP A 129 -17.65 4.53 -5.87
CA ASP A 129 -16.83 3.55 -5.17
C ASP A 129 -17.58 2.27 -4.77
N ILE A 130 -16.82 1.19 -4.56
CA ILE A 130 -17.29 -0.08 -3.98
C ILE A 130 -16.53 -0.35 -2.69
N LEU A 131 -17.24 -0.36 -1.55
CA LEU A 131 -16.66 -0.60 -0.23
C LEU A 131 -17.23 -1.91 0.36
N THR A 132 -16.34 -2.82 0.75
CA THR A 132 -16.68 -4.04 1.49
C THR A 132 -15.95 -4.04 2.83
N GLY A 133 -16.69 -4.15 3.93
CA GLY A 133 -16.13 -4.32 5.28
C GLY A 133 -15.67 -5.76 5.47
#